data_AF-A0A932LCK8-F1
#
_entry.id   AF-A0A932LCK8-F1
#
_cell.length_a   1.000
_cell.length_b   1.000
_cell.length_c   1.000
_cell.angle_alpha   90.00
_cell.angle_beta   90.00
_cell.angle_gamma   90.00
#
_symmetry.space_group_name_H-M   'P 1'
#
loop_
_entity.id
_entity.type
_entity.pdbx_description
1 polymer ?
#
loop_
_entity_poly.entity_id
_entity_poly.type
_entity_poly.pdbx_seq_one_letter_code
_entity_poly.pdbx_strand_id
1 'polypeptide(L)'
;MRTVERKRELPFRETGGPTRAATRDFEVYFSTARAASYAITVRLGRPQRQRLLAFADYAKPSEVVEDVLACLDDFGGGRVEELHRRIKDEAYFNNFAALAKKLSPDGERVRTVGFTSVKGDEKHVVTLTGPPTSVWKPRVESGTKVEYIGRIRAADETSKKRSHPVFRVETDAGVVSPPIRVAPGLLQDVVKPFWGELVKVIASKPKKGGPNMIEIESIEGQAAQNSDADTGTEVA
;
A
#
# COMPACT_ATOMS: atom_id res chain seq x y z
N MET A 1 2.89 -4.16 9.70
CA MET A 1 2.49 -5.45 10.30
C MET A 1 2.67 -6.64 9.35
N ARG A 2 2.29 -6.55 8.05
CA ARG A 2 2.57 -7.62 7.06
C ARG A 2 4.05 -8.02 6.98
N THR A 3 4.97 -7.07 7.16
CA THR A 3 6.41 -7.34 7.29
C THR A 3 6.76 -8.34 8.40
N VAL A 4 6.05 -8.28 9.54
CA VAL A 4 6.29 -9.20 10.67
C VAL A 4 5.86 -10.62 10.29
N GLU A 5 4.70 -10.77 9.65
CA GLU A 5 4.22 -12.07 9.16
C GLU A 5 5.21 -12.69 8.16
N ARG A 6 5.72 -11.87 7.22
CA ARG A 6 6.75 -12.30 6.28
C ARG A 6 8.04 -12.75 6.98
N LYS A 7 8.55 -11.98 7.95
CA LYS A 7 9.77 -12.37 8.69
C LYS A 7 9.58 -13.61 9.56
N ARG A 8 8.34 -13.99 9.85
CA ARG A 8 7.97 -15.24 10.52
C ARG A 8 7.61 -16.37 9.54
N GLU A 9 7.84 -16.16 8.24
CA GLU A 9 7.56 -17.12 7.16
C GLU A 9 6.10 -17.59 7.14
N LEU A 10 5.18 -16.74 7.61
CA LEU A 10 3.75 -17.04 7.57
C LEU A 10 3.19 -16.81 6.16
N PRO A 11 2.32 -17.71 5.65
CA PRO A 11 1.71 -17.54 4.34
C PRO A 11 0.88 -16.26 4.28
N PHE A 12 0.91 -15.58 3.13
CA PHE A 12 0.09 -14.38 2.94
C PHE A 12 -1.40 -14.72 3.06
N ARG A 13 -2.15 -13.86 3.75
CA ARG A 13 -3.58 -14.03 3.95
C ARG A 13 -4.35 -12.96 3.18
N GLU A 14 -5.11 -13.40 2.19
CA GLU A 14 -6.02 -12.54 1.41
C GLU A 14 -7.20 -12.00 2.22
N THR A 15 -7.50 -12.63 3.36
CA THR A 15 -8.65 -12.29 4.20
C THR A 15 -8.26 -11.92 5.62
N GLY A 16 -8.84 -10.82 6.10
CA GLY A 16 -8.61 -10.27 7.42
C GLY A 16 -7.31 -9.48 7.53
N GLY A 17 -7.25 -8.64 8.56
CA GLY A 17 -6.02 -7.92 8.90
C GLY A 17 -4.90 -8.88 9.35
N PRO A 18 -3.69 -8.33 9.58
CA PRO A 18 -2.58 -9.10 10.10
C PRO A 18 -2.96 -9.90 11.35
N THR A 19 -2.43 -11.12 11.44
CA THR A 19 -2.79 -12.10 12.47
C THR A 19 -2.53 -11.52 13.86
N ARG A 20 -3.46 -11.72 14.81
CA ARG A 20 -3.29 -11.24 16.20
C ARG A 20 -1.96 -11.66 16.81
N ALA A 21 -1.47 -12.86 16.51
CA ALA A 21 -0.16 -13.33 16.97
C ALA A 21 1.02 -12.51 16.41
N ALA A 22 0.90 -11.94 15.21
CA ALA A 22 1.91 -11.07 14.60
C ALA A 22 1.81 -9.62 15.07
N THR A 23 0.62 -9.16 15.47
CA THR A 23 0.41 -7.78 15.94
C THR A 23 0.51 -7.63 17.46
N ARG A 24 0.28 -8.71 18.23
CA ARG A 24 0.24 -8.67 19.69
C ARG A 24 1.53 -8.15 20.31
N ASP A 25 2.67 -8.42 19.67
CA ASP A 25 3.98 -8.08 20.23
C ASP A 25 4.46 -6.68 19.80
N PHE A 26 3.63 -5.93 19.08
CA PHE A 26 3.97 -4.62 18.54
C PHE A 26 2.88 -3.59 18.81
N GLU A 27 3.28 -2.42 19.29
CA GLU A 27 2.42 -1.25 19.42
C GLU A 27 2.93 -0.14 18.51
N VAL A 28 2.03 0.48 17.77
CA VAL A 28 2.34 1.60 16.87
C VAL A 28 1.81 2.88 17.47
N TYR A 29 2.69 3.84 17.68
CA TYR A 29 2.36 5.18 18.16
C TYR A 29 2.61 6.19 17.06
N PHE A 30 1.68 7.13 16.90
CA PHE A 30 1.79 8.25 15.96
C PHE A 30 1.87 9.55 16.75
N SER A 31 2.76 10.45 16.32
CA SER A 31 2.75 11.84 16.77
C SER A 31 1.87 12.68 15.84
N THR A 32 1.29 13.76 16.37
CA THR A 32 0.59 14.74 15.56
C THR A 32 1.57 15.49 14.65
N ALA A 33 1.11 15.83 13.45
CA ALA A 33 1.87 16.69 12.55
C ALA A 33 2.13 18.04 13.25
N ARG A 34 3.33 18.59 13.11
CA ARG A 34 3.63 19.94 13.62
C ARG A 34 3.14 20.97 12.60
N ALA A 35 2.63 22.11 13.07
CA ALA A 35 2.23 23.21 12.20
C ALA A 35 3.33 23.55 11.18
N ALA A 36 2.95 23.75 9.92
CA ALA A 36 3.84 23.99 8.78
C ALA A 36 4.82 22.87 8.42
N SER A 37 4.68 21.66 8.97
CA SER A 37 5.45 20.49 8.54
C SER A 37 4.56 19.25 8.38
N TYR A 38 4.62 18.58 7.23
CA TYR A 38 4.01 17.25 7.02
C TYR A 38 4.86 16.12 7.61
N ALA A 39 5.58 16.40 8.70
CA ALA A 39 6.43 15.43 9.37
C ALA A 39 5.61 14.68 10.43
N ILE A 40 5.53 13.35 10.28
CA ILE A 40 4.97 12.46 11.28
C ILE A 40 6.07 11.57 11.86
N THR A 41 6.07 11.39 13.18
CA THR A 41 6.89 10.35 13.82
C THR A 41 6.03 9.14 14.10
N VAL A 42 6.48 7.98 13.60
CA VAL A 42 5.90 6.67 13.89
C VAL A 42 6.86 5.91 14.79
N ARG A 43 6.40 5.50 15.98
CA ARG A 43 7.19 4.70 16.91
C ARG A 43 6.61 3.30 17.00
N LEU A 44 7.44 2.30 16.73
CA LEU A 44 7.12 0.89 16.90
C LEU A 44 7.73 0.38 18.22
N GLY A 45 6.88 0.05 19.19
CA GLY A 45 7.27 -0.45 20.51
C GLY A 45 6.76 -1.86 20.78
N ARG A 46 7.09 -2.40 21.95
CA ARG A 46 6.47 -3.62 22.50
C ARG A 46 5.44 -3.21 23.57
N PRO A 47 4.31 -3.92 23.70
CA PRO A 47 3.37 -3.68 24.79
C PRO A 47 4.05 -3.77 26.15
N GLN A 48 3.85 -2.74 26.97
CA GLN A 48 4.51 -2.58 28.27
C GLN A 48 4.19 -3.72 29.26
N ARG A 49 3.14 -4.51 29.01
CA ARG A 49 2.68 -5.62 29.86
C ARG A 49 3.38 -6.96 29.63
N GLN A 50 4.25 -7.10 28.64
CA GLN A 50 5.00 -8.34 28.42
C GLN A 50 6.48 -8.17 28.78
N ARG A 51 6.83 -8.46 30.04
CA ARG A 51 8.19 -8.86 30.42
C ARG A 51 8.45 -10.25 29.85
N LEU A 52 8.85 -10.32 28.59
CA LEU A 52 9.27 -11.59 27.99
C LEU A 52 10.68 -11.94 28.44
N LEU A 53 10.80 -13.11 29.07
CA LEU A 53 12.05 -13.83 29.27
C LEU A 53 12.78 -13.96 27.92
N ALA A 54 14.10 -13.84 27.92
CA ALA A 54 14.96 -13.65 26.74
C ALA A 54 15.00 -14.81 25.71
N PHE A 55 14.04 -15.73 25.72
CA PHE A 55 14.12 -17.04 25.05
C PHE A 55 13.10 -17.26 23.92
N ALA A 56 12.46 -16.22 23.41
CA ALA A 56 11.46 -16.40 22.36
C ALA A 56 11.86 -15.66 21.08
N ASP A 57 11.82 -16.39 19.96
CA ASP A 57 12.17 -15.99 18.59
C ASP A 57 11.22 -14.93 18.01
N TYR A 58 11.12 -13.79 18.68
CA TYR A 58 10.32 -12.66 18.22
C TYR A 58 11.19 -11.68 17.43
N ALA A 59 10.79 -11.38 16.19
CA ALA A 59 11.34 -10.28 15.42
C ALA A 59 11.38 -8.99 16.27
N LYS A 60 12.54 -8.36 16.37
CA LYS A 60 12.67 -7.12 17.16
C LYS A 60 12.04 -5.95 16.40
N PRO A 61 11.38 -4.99 17.08
CA PRO A 61 10.86 -3.79 16.42
C PRO A 61 11.87 -3.07 15.54
N SER A 62 13.12 -2.96 15.97
CA SER A 62 14.20 -2.37 15.18
C SER A 62 14.44 -3.12 13.86
N GLU A 63 14.49 -4.45 13.90
CA GLU A 63 14.71 -5.29 12.73
C GLU A 63 13.55 -5.23 11.72
N VAL A 64 12.35 -4.91 12.19
CA VAL A 64 11.17 -4.71 11.34
C VAL A 64 11.25 -3.34 10.66
N VAL A 65 11.63 -2.30 11.40
CA VAL A 65 11.81 -0.94 10.85
C VAL A 65 12.95 -0.92 9.84
N GLU A 66 14.10 -1.48 10.19
CA GLU A 66 15.28 -1.59 9.31
C GLU A 66 14.94 -2.33 8.00
N ASP A 67 14.19 -3.44 8.09
CA ASP A 67 13.77 -4.19 6.92
C ASP A 67 12.78 -3.41 6.03
N VAL A 68 11.82 -2.69 6.62
CA VAL A 68 10.91 -1.80 5.85
C VAL A 68 11.71 -0.71 5.14
N LEU A 69 12.66 -0.07 5.82
CA LEU A 69 13.49 0.98 5.23
C LEU A 69 14.37 0.45 4.11
N ALA A 70 14.98 -0.73 4.28
CA ALA A 70 15.75 -1.36 3.22
C ALA A 70 14.89 -1.67 1.99
N CYS A 71 13.67 -2.19 2.18
CA CYS A 71 12.74 -2.41 1.07
C CYS A 71 12.33 -1.10 0.38
N LEU A 72 12.12 -0.02 1.14
CA LEU A 72 11.78 1.30 0.59
C LEU A 72 12.95 1.90 -0.19
N ASP A 73 14.18 1.69 0.25
CA ASP A 73 15.38 2.14 -0.44
C ASP A 73 15.56 1.37 -1.76
N ASP A 74 15.38 0.03 -1.73
CA ASP A 74 15.40 -0.80 -2.94
C ASP A 74 14.29 -0.40 -3.92
N PHE A 75 13.09 -0.09 -3.41
CA PHE A 75 11.99 0.41 -4.21
C PHE A 75 12.28 1.79 -4.81
N GLY A 76 12.71 2.76 -4.01
CA GLY A 76 13.00 4.13 -4.45
C GLY A 76 14.16 4.20 -5.44
N GLY A 77 15.17 3.35 -5.27
CA GLY A 77 16.32 3.23 -6.18
C GLY A 77 16.06 2.40 -7.44
N GLY A 78 14.84 1.87 -7.63
CA GLY A 78 14.51 1.04 -8.79
C GLY A 78 15.19 -0.33 -8.83
N ARG A 79 15.69 -0.83 -7.70
CA ARG A 79 16.40 -2.12 -7.58
C ARG A 79 15.40 -3.27 -7.41
N VAL A 80 14.59 -3.49 -8.44
CA VAL A 80 13.49 -4.48 -8.45
C VAL A 80 13.98 -5.89 -8.10
N GLU A 81 15.16 -6.26 -8.58
CA GLU A 81 15.76 -7.58 -8.37
C GLU A 81 16.23 -7.78 -6.92
N GLU A 82 16.74 -6.73 -6.27
CA GLU A 82 17.09 -6.75 -4.84
C GLU A 82 15.82 -6.84 -3.99
N LEU A 83 14.79 -6.07 -4.35
CA LEU A 83 13.50 -6.12 -3.67
C LEU A 83 12.84 -7.50 -3.78
N HIS A 84 12.89 -8.15 -4.94
CA HIS A 84 12.42 -9.53 -5.12
C HIS A 84 13.26 -10.55 -4.34
N ARG A 85 14.57 -10.36 -4.24
CA ARG A 85 15.43 -11.23 -3.41
C ARG A 85 15.06 -11.13 -1.93
N ARG A 86 14.69 -9.94 -1.47
CA ARG A 86 14.28 -9.65 -0.09
C ARG A 86 12.84 -10.10 0.20
N ILE A 87 11.93 -9.96 -0.76
CA ILE A 87 10.52 -10.34 -0.67
C ILE A 87 10.23 -11.40 -1.74
N LYS A 88 10.51 -12.66 -1.41
CA LYS A 88 10.39 -13.79 -2.35
C LYS A 88 8.95 -14.15 -2.68
N ASP A 89 8.05 -13.99 -1.72
CA ASP A 89 6.63 -14.29 -1.89
C ASP A 89 5.95 -13.18 -2.70
N GLU A 90 5.29 -13.57 -3.79
CA GLU A 90 4.70 -12.63 -4.76
C GLU A 90 3.56 -11.80 -4.16
N ALA A 91 2.77 -12.36 -3.24
CA ALA A 91 1.68 -11.63 -2.59
C ALA A 91 2.22 -10.55 -1.64
N TYR A 92 3.23 -10.88 -0.82
CA TYR A 92 3.93 -9.87 -0.01
C TYR A 92 4.63 -8.81 -0.87
N PHE A 93 5.22 -9.20 -2.00
CA PHE A 93 5.89 -8.27 -2.90
C PHE A 93 4.89 -7.27 -3.50
N ASN A 94 3.80 -7.76 -4.08
CA ASN A 94 2.75 -6.93 -4.67
C ASN A 94 2.14 -5.99 -3.63
N ASN A 95 1.85 -6.50 -2.43
CA ASN A 95 1.33 -5.72 -1.31
C ASN A 95 2.29 -4.58 -0.93
N PHE A 96 3.58 -4.90 -0.74
CA PHE A 96 4.59 -3.91 -0.39
C PHE A 96 4.74 -2.86 -1.48
N ALA A 97 4.90 -3.26 -2.74
CA ALA A 97 5.10 -2.36 -3.86
C ALA A 97 3.92 -1.40 -4.06
N ALA A 98 2.69 -1.91 -3.93
CA ALA A 98 1.49 -1.07 -4.03
C ALA A 98 1.39 -0.05 -2.88
N LEU A 99 1.77 -0.41 -1.66
CA LEU A 99 1.80 0.52 -0.53
C LEU A 99 2.96 1.52 -0.63
N ALA A 100 4.15 1.08 -1.05
CA ALA A 100 5.29 1.94 -1.30
C ALA A 100 5.01 2.97 -2.40
N LYS A 101 4.28 2.56 -3.44
CA LYS A 101 3.76 3.45 -4.48
C LYS A 101 2.86 4.55 -3.90
N LYS A 102 1.95 4.22 -2.98
CA LYS A 102 1.10 5.22 -2.30
C LYS A 102 1.87 6.18 -1.39
N LEU A 103 3.02 5.74 -0.85
CA LEU A 103 3.91 6.57 -0.06
C LEU A 103 4.86 7.43 -0.90
N SER A 104 4.98 7.14 -2.20
CA SER A 104 5.92 7.83 -3.07
C SER A 104 5.41 9.23 -3.40
N PRO A 105 6.32 10.20 -3.63
CA PRO A 105 5.94 11.53 -4.09
C PRO A 105 5.14 11.46 -5.40
N ASP A 106 4.14 12.32 -5.56
CA ASP A 106 3.42 12.50 -6.82
C ASP A 106 4.27 13.23 -7.89
N GLY A 107 5.33 13.92 -7.46
CA GLY A 107 6.25 14.67 -8.31
C GLY A 107 5.78 16.09 -8.65
N GLU A 108 4.50 16.39 -8.47
CA GLU A 108 3.90 17.71 -8.75
C GLU A 108 3.81 18.56 -7.48
N ARG A 109 3.09 18.06 -6.47
CA ARG A 109 2.82 18.76 -5.21
C ARG A 109 3.79 18.31 -4.13
N VAL A 110 4.12 17.02 -4.10
CA VAL A 110 5.11 16.43 -3.20
C VAL A 110 6.24 15.89 -4.06
N ARG A 111 7.43 16.50 -3.95
CA ARG A 111 8.62 16.08 -4.72
C ARG A 111 9.47 15.04 -4.01
N THR A 112 9.36 14.96 -2.69
CA THR A 112 10.24 14.12 -1.89
C THR A 112 9.54 13.62 -0.64
N VAL A 113 9.73 12.35 -0.33
CA VAL A 113 9.32 11.73 0.93
C VAL A 113 10.54 11.12 1.58
N GLY A 114 10.90 11.63 2.77
CA GLY A 114 12.05 11.17 3.54
C GLY A 114 11.62 10.35 4.76
N PHE A 115 12.29 9.22 4.97
CA PHE A 115 12.16 8.40 6.15
C PHE A 115 13.47 8.44 6.93
N THR A 116 13.38 8.64 8.24
CA THR A 116 14.55 8.62 9.13
C THR A 116 14.27 7.70 10.30
N SER A 117 15.15 6.74 10.54
CA SER A 117 15.20 5.93 11.76
C SER A 117 16.43 6.32 12.56
N VAL A 118 16.27 6.41 13.88
CA VAL A 118 17.34 6.72 14.82
C VAL A 118 17.43 5.57 15.83
N LYS A 119 18.61 4.96 15.93
CA LYS A 119 18.90 3.87 16.86
C LYS A 119 20.20 4.17 17.59
N GLY A 120 20.08 4.68 18.82
CA GLY A 120 21.24 5.24 19.51
C GLY A 120 21.79 6.41 18.71
N ASP A 121 23.08 6.36 18.37
CA ASP A 121 23.77 7.38 17.57
C ASP A 121 23.68 7.14 16.06
N GLU A 122 23.19 5.97 15.62
CA GLU A 122 23.08 5.62 14.22
C GLU A 122 21.78 6.19 13.61
N LYS A 123 21.93 6.92 12.50
CA LYS A 123 20.82 7.47 11.72
C LYS A 123 20.77 6.79 10.36
N HIS A 124 19.63 6.18 10.05
CA HIS A 124 19.37 5.61 8.74
C HIS A 124 18.34 6.47 8.03
N VAL A 125 18.69 6.99 6.85
CA VAL A 125 17.85 7.90 6.06
C VAL A 125 17.57 7.27 4.71
N VAL A 126 16.30 7.19 4.34
CA VAL A 126 15.83 6.71 3.03
C VAL A 126 14.99 7.80 2.41
N THR A 127 15.19 8.07 1.12
CA THR A 127 14.49 9.14 0.42
C THR A 127 13.87 8.63 -0.88
N LEU A 128 12.57 8.90 -1.06
CA LEU A 128 11.86 8.68 -2.31
C LEU A 128 11.76 10.02 -3.04
N THR A 129 12.30 10.11 -4.26
CA THR A 129 12.44 11.39 -5.01
C THR A 129 11.76 11.40 -6.37
N GLY A 130 11.24 10.27 -6.85
CA GLY A 130 10.66 10.16 -8.19
C GLY A 130 9.28 9.49 -8.18
N PRO A 131 8.46 9.74 -9.22
CA PRO A 131 7.19 9.06 -9.37
C PRO A 131 7.43 7.55 -9.50
N PRO A 132 6.58 6.71 -8.86
CA PRO A 132 6.78 5.26 -8.64
C PRO A 132 6.75 4.39 -9.93
N THR A 133 6.78 5.02 -11.10
CA THR A 133 6.42 4.48 -12.40
C THR A 133 7.33 3.38 -12.96
N SER A 134 8.53 3.16 -12.40
CA SER A 134 9.51 2.25 -13.01
C SER A 134 9.61 0.86 -12.36
N VAL A 135 9.08 0.65 -11.15
CA VAL A 135 9.53 -0.48 -10.31
C VAL A 135 8.48 -1.60 -10.21
N TRP A 136 7.20 -1.25 -10.32
CA TRP A 136 6.10 -2.20 -10.23
C TRP A 136 5.11 -2.00 -11.37
N LYS A 137 5.16 -2.92 -12.33
CA LYS A 137 3.99 -3.24 -13.15
C LYS A 137 3.61 -4.65 -12.75
N PRO A 138 2.39 -4.91 -12.24
CA PRO A 138 1.93 -6.28 -12.14
C PRO A 138 2.15 -6.94 -13.50
N ARG A 139 2.54 -8.22 -13.52
CA ARG A 139 2.81 -8.96 -14.75
C ARG A 139 1.49 -9.22 -15.46
N VAL A 140 0.90 -8.17 -16.00
CA VAL A 140 -0.39 -8.21 -16.66
C VAL A 140 -0.14 -8.52 -18.12
N GLU A 141 -0.76 -9.59 -18.61
CA GLU A 141 -0.74 -9.94 -20.03
C GLU A 141 -1.07 -8.70 -20.87
N SER A 142 -0.32 -8.51 -21.96
CA SER A 142 -0.50 -7.43 -22.92
C SER A 142 -1.96 -7.39 -23.38
N GLY A 143 -2.68 -6.36 -22.95
CA GLY A 143 -4.11 -6.18 -23.20
C GLY A 143 -4.45 -4.71 -23.33
N THR A 144 -5.66 -4.42 -23.76
CA THR A 144 -6.13 -3.03 -23.91
C THR A 144 -6.40 -2.46 -22.53
N LYS A 145 -5.83 -1.30 -22.22
CA LYS A 145 -6.15 -0.56 -20.99
C LYS A 145 -7.59 -0.07 -21.07
N VAL A 146 -8.36 -0.35 -20.02
CA VAL A 146 -9.74 0.11 -19.84
C VAL A 146 -9.86 0.79 -18.49
N GLU A 147 -10.69 1.82 -18.46
CA GLU A 147 -10.95 2.63 -17.28
C GLU A 147 -12.38 2.38 -16.78
N TYR A 148 -12.52 2.22 -15.47
CA TYR A 148 -13.82 2.14 -14.79
C TYR A 148 -13.89 3.22 -13.72
N ILE A 149 -14.94 4.04 -13.76
CA ILE A 149 -15.21 5.09 -12.78
C ILE A 149 -16.51 4.74 -12.06
N GLY A 150 -16.50 4.74 -10.73
CA GLY A 150 -17.70 4.46 -9.93
C GLY A 150 -17.36 4.05 -8.51
N ARG A 151 -18.36 3.59 -7.75
CA ARG A 151 -18.19 3.14 -6.36
C ARG A 151 -17.91 1.65 -6.27
N ILE A 152 -17.04 1.26 -5.34
CA ILE A 152 -16.82 -0.17 -5.05
C ILE A 152 -17.91 -0.63 -4.09
N ARG A 153 -18.80 -1.51 -4.57
CA ARG A 153 -19.87 -2.08 -3.75
C ARG A 153 -19.64 -3.55 -3.37
N ALA A 154 -18.83 -4.27 -4.12
CA ALA A 154 -18.56 -5.68 -3.88
C ALA A 154 -17.11 -6.04 -4.20
N ALA A 155 -16.40 -6.56 -3.19
CA ALA A 155 -15.22 -7.38 -3.36
C ALA A 155 -15.56 -8.81 -2.91
N ASP A 156 -15.38 -9.77 -3.81
CA ASP A 156 -15.66 -11.17 -3.52
C ASP A 156 -14.34 -11.91 -3.29
N GLU A 157 -14.12 -12.23 -2.03
CA GLU A 157 -13.01 -13.05 -1.53
C GLU A 157 -13.24 -14.56 -1.75
N THR A 158 -14.46 -14.95 -2.09
CA THR A 158 -15.07 -16.19 -1.59
C THR A 158 -15.42 -17.21 -2.65
N SER A 159 -14.99 -17.05 -3.89
CA SER A 159 -15.08 -18.16 -4.82
C SER A 159 -13.90 -19.10 -4.58
N LYS A 160 -14.07 -20.12 -3.74
CA LYS A 160 -13.18 -21.30 -3.64
C LYS A 160 -12.85 -21.94 -5.02
N LYS A 161 -13.59 -21.59 -6.07
CA LYS A 161 -13.39 -21.98 -7.47
C LYS A 161 -12.51 -21.03 -8.32
N ARG A 162 -12.10 -19.85 -7.82
CA ARG A 162 -11.36 -18.84 -8.59
C ARG A 162 -9.94 -18.73 -8.05
N SER A 163 -8.96 -18.76 -8.96
CA SER A 163 -7.54 -18.62 -8.65
C SER A 163 -7.14 -17.22 -8.15
N HIS A 164 -8.00 -16.21 -8.30
CA HIS A 164 -7.68 -14.81 -7.99
C HIS A 164 -8.89 -14.09 -7.36
N PRO A 165 -8.65 -13.20 -6.38
CA PRO A 165 -9.68 -12.33 -5.82
C PRO A 165 -10.24 -11.38 -6.88
N VAL A 166 -11.52 -10.99 -6.74
CA VAL A 166 -12.17 -10.07 -7.68
C VAL A 166 -12.99 -8.99 -6.98
N PHE A 167 -13.20 -7.86 -7.65
CA PHE A 167 -14.15 -6.83 -7.24
C PHE A 167 -14.91 -6.26 -8.44
N ARG A 168 -15.90 -5.41 -8.17
CA ARG A 168 -16.68 -4.70 -9.18
C ARG A 168 -16.83 -3.23 -8.82
N VAL A 169 -16.94 -2.42 -9.85
CA VAL A 169 -17.22 -0.98 -9.77
C VAL A 169 -18.63 -0.74 -10.30
N GLU A 170 -19.41 0.07 -9.60
CA GLU A 170 -20.77 0.48 -9.98
C GLU A 170 -20.82 1.98 -10.23
N THR A 171 -21.23 2.37 -11.44
CA THR A 171 -21.45 3.78 -11.81
C THR A 171 -22.69 4.35 -11.11
N ASP A 172 -22.82 5.67 -11.02
CA ASP A 172 -24.02 6.32 -10.46
C ASP A 172 -25.29 6.02 -11.26
N ALA A 173 -25.15 5.64 -12.55
CA ALA A 173 -26.24 5.18 -13.40
C ALA A 173 -26.66 3.71 -13.12
N GLY A 174 -26.07 3.05 -12.11
CA GLY A 174 -26.36 1.65 -11.75
C GLY A 174 -25.68 0.61 -12.66
N VAL A 175 -24.83 1.03 -13.61
CA VAL A 175 -24.09 0.11 -14.48
C VAL A 175 -22.93 -0.51 -13.70
N VAL A 176 -22.89 -1.84 -13.64
CA VAL A 176 -21.86 -2.61 -12.92
C VAL A 176 -20.80 -3.14 -13.88
N SER A 177 -19.53 -2.96 -13.54
CA SER A 177 -18.41 -3.48 -14.31
C SER A 177 -18.38 -5.03 -14.33
N PRO A 178 -17.71 -5.64 -15.32
CA PRO A 178 -17.30 -7.04 -15.22
C PRO A 178 -16.44 -7.28 -13.96
N PRO A 179 -16.33 -8.52 -13.46
CA PRO A 179 -15.43 -8.85 -12.36
C PRO A 179 -13.97 -8.52 -12.71
N ILE A 180 -13.37 -7.60 -11.96
CA ILE A 180 -11.98 -7.17 -12.10
C ILE A 180 -11.13 -8.05 -11.20
N ARG A 181 -10.17 -8.78 -11.80
CA ARG A 181 -9.21 -9.62 -11.09
C ARG A 181 -8.15 -8.78 -10.42
N VAL A 182 -7.78 -9.18 -9.22
CA VAL A 182 -6.78 -8.52 -8.39
C VAL A 182 -5.61 -9.47 -8.21
N ALA A 183 -4.39 -8.97 -8.39
CA ALA A 183 -3.19 -9.76 -8.12
C ALA A 183 -3.16 -10.17 -6.63
N PRO A 184 -2.57 -11.34 -6.30
CA PRO A 184 -2.42 -11.77 -4.92
C PRO A 184 -1.79 -10.68 -4.06
N GLY A 185 -2.29 -10.52 -2.84
CA GLY A 185 -1.76 -9.55 -1.88
C GLY A 185 -2.39 -8.17 -1.91
N LEU A 186 -3.18 -7.82 -2.93
CA LEU A 186 -3.68 -6.45 -3.09
C LEU A 186 -5.10 -6.23 -2.54
N LEU A 187 -5.95 -7.27 -2.45
CA LEU A 187 -7.36 -7.06 -2.17
C LEU A 187 -7.59 -6.37 -0.82
N GLN A 188 -7.06 -6.94 0.25
CA GLN A 188 -7.32 -6.49 1.63
C GLN A 188 -6.74 -5.12 1.96
N ASP A 189 -5.51 -4.84 1.52
CA ASP A 189 -4.77 -3.65 1.97
C ASP A 189 -4.75 -2.53 0.92
N VAL A 190 -5.10 -2.82 -0.35
CA VAL A 190 -5.08 -1.84 -1.44
C VAL A 190 -6.47 -1.53 -1.97
N VAL A 191 -7.34 -2.54 -2.15
CA VAL A 191 -8.68 -2.36 -2.75
C VAL A 191 -9.75 -2.08 -1.69
N LYS A 192 -9.82 -2.90 -0.62
CA LYS A 192 -10.85 -2.74 0.42
C LYS A 192 -10.89 -1.38 1.11
N PRO A 193 -9.78 -0.64 1.30
CA PRO A 193 -9.85 0.70 1.87
C PRO A 193 -10.78 1.65 1.10
N PHE A 194 -11.00 1.42 -0.20
CA PHE A 194 -11.86 2.24 -1.05
C PHE A 194 -13.32 1.76 -1.10
N TRP A 195 -13.75 0.91 -0.17
CA TRP A 195 -15.12 0.39 -0.20
C TRP A 195 -16.14 1.50 0.00
N GLY A 196 -17.11 1.61 -0.92
CA GLY A 196 -18.10 2.67 -0.91
C GLY A 196 -17.58 4.02 -1.45
N GLU A 197 -16.28 4.19 -1.65
CA GLU A 197 -15.69 5.40 -2.22
C GLU A 197 -15.83 5.45 -3.74
N LEU A 198 -15.89 6.66 -4.28
CA LEU A 198 -15.83 6.91 -5.71
C LEU A 198 -14.38 6.79 -6.19
N VAL A 199 -14.11 5.81 -7.06
CA VAL A 199 -12.77 5.49 -7.54
C VAL A 199 -12.65 5.50 -9.05
N LYS A 200 -11.43 5.74 -9.52
CA LYS A 200 -10.95 5.45 -10.87
C LYS A 200 -10.10 4.18 -10.83
N VAL A 201 -10.48 3.18 -11.63
CA VAL A 201 -9.77 1.91 -11.75
C VAL A 201 -9.24 1.75 -13.16
N ILE A 202 -7.92 1.56 -13.29
CA ILE A 202 -7.27 1.21 -14.55
C ILE A 202 -7.03 -0.30 -14.56
N ALA A 203 -7.52 -0.99 -15.58
CA ALA A 203 -7.34 -2.42 -15.76
C ALA A 203 -6.84 -2.77 -17.16
N SER A 204 -6.08 -3.86 -17.28
CA SER A 204 -5.76 -4.48 -18.59
C SER A 204 -6.84 -5.50 -18.94
N LYS A 205 -7.41 -5.40 -20.14
CA LYS A 205 -8.33 -6.39 -20.67
C LYS A 205 -7.61 -7.28 -21.70
N PRO A 206 -7.26 -8.53 -21.38
CA PRO A 206 -6.67 -9.46 -22.33
C PRO A 206 -7.70 -9.91 -23.38
N LYS A 207 -7.22 -10.44 -24.53
CA LYS A 207 -8.10 -10.96 -25.61
C LYS A 207 -9.00 -12.12 -25.16
N LYS A 208 -8.56 -12.90 -24.17
CA LYS A 208 -9.31 -13.97 -23.52
C LYS A 208 -9.18 -13.81 -22.00
N GLY A 209 -10.29 -13.79 -21.28
CA GLY A 209 -10.32 -13.63 -19.82
C GLY A 209 -10.99 -12.34 -19.35
N GLY A 210 -11.02 -12.14 -18.03
CA GLY A 210 -11.54 -10.93 -17.39
C GLY A 210 -10.48 -9.84 -17.26
N PRO A 211 -10.89 -8.59 -16.99
CA PRO A 211 -9.95 -7.48 -16.76
C PRO A 211 -9.11 -7.73 -15.50
N ASN A 212 -7.82 -7.38 -15.57
CA ASN A 212 -6.88 -7.44 -14.45
C ASN A 212 -6.56 -6.02 -13.97
N MET A 213 -6.71 -5.76 -12.68
CA MET A 213 -6.42 -4.47 -12.08
C MET A 213 -4.94 -4.12 -12.23
N ILE A 214 -4.67 -2.90 -12.69
CA ILE A 214 -3.34 -2.29 -12.70
C ILE A 214 -3.26 -1.27 -11.57
N GLU A 215 -4.28 -0.41 -11.45
CA GLU A 215 -4.25 0.75 -10.57
C GLU A 215 -5.65 1.13 -10.11
N ILE A 216 -5.73 1.73 -8.92
CA ILE A 216 -6.95 2.20 -8.28
C ILE A 216 -6.64 3.47 -7.49
N GLU A 217 -7.46 4.51 -7.69
CA GLU A 217 -7.32 5.82 -7.06
C GLU A 217 -8.69 6.36 -6.64
N SER A 218 -8.75 7.10 -5.54
CA SER A 218 -9.97 7.81 -5.09
C SER A 218 -10.12 9.13 -5.82
N ILE A 219 -11.33 9.41 -6.29
CA ILE A 219 -11.68 10.66 -6.99
C ILE A 219 -12.12 11.74 -6.00
N GLU A 220 -12.80 11.37 -4.91
CA GLU A 220 -13.27 12.31 -3.88
C GLU A 220 -12.09 13.02 -3.19
N GLY A 221 -10.96 12.33 -3.01
CA GLY A 221 -9.73 12.93 -2.47
C GLY A 221 -9.09 14.00 -3.36
N GLN A 222 -9.40 14.04 -4.66
CA GLN A 222 -8.89 15.06 -5.58
C GLN A 222 -9.80 16.30 -5.63
N ALA A 223 -11.11 16.14 -5.46
CA ALA A 223 -12.07 17.25 -5.51
C ALA A 223 -12.03 18.14 -4.25
N ALA A 224 -11.88 17.55 -3.06
CA ALA A 224 -11.74 18.31 -1.81
C ALA A 224 -10.41 19.08 -1.72
N GLN A 225 -9.44 18.80 -2.59
CA GLN A 225 -8.14 19.48 -2.64
C GLN A 225 -8.08 20.61 -3.67
N ASN A 226 -9.10 20.74 -4.53
CA ASN A 226 -9.19 21.81 -5.54
C ASN A 226 -10.08 22.98 -5.10
N SER A 227 -10.85 22.87 -4.01
CA SER A 227 -11.71 23.95 -3.52
C SER A 227 -10.99 25.00 -2.67
N ASP A 228 -9.77 24.73 -2.21
CA ASP A 228 -9.00 25.67 -1.37
C ASP A 228 -8.10 26.61 -2.19
N ALA A 229 -8.17 26.57 -3.52
CA ALA A 229 -7.34 27.39 -4.42
C ALA A 229 -8.04 28.67 -4.95
N ASP A 230 -9.30 28.92 -4.60
CA ASP A 230 -10.09 30.02 -5.19
C ASP A 230 -10.85 30.86 -4.16
N THR A 231 -10.12 31.52 -3.25
CA THR A 231 -10.63 32.74 -2.59
C THR A 231 -9.48 33.61 -2.13
N GLY A 232 -8.99 34.46 -3.04
CA GLY A 232 -7.94 35.43 -2.73
C GLY A 232 -7.64 36.40 -3.86
N THR A 233 -8.67 36.94 -4.53
CA THR A 233 -8.50 38.17 -5.32
C THR A 233 -8.97 39.34 -4.44
N GLU A 234 -8.01 39.96 -3.76
CA GLU A 234 -8.17 41.24 -3.08
C GLU A 234 -8.19 42.33 -4.16
N VAL A 235 -9.31 43.02 -4.27
CA VAL A 235 -9.48 44.17 -5.17
C VAL A 235 -9.01 45.41 -4.41
N ALA A 236 -8.02 46.10 -4.98
CA ALA A 236 -7.52 47.39 -4.54
C ALA A 236 -8.53 48.52 -4.74
#